data_AF-A0A6I3SI54-F1
#
_entry.id   AF-A0A6I3SI54-F1
#
_cell.length_a   1.000
_cell.length_b   1.000
_cell.length_c   1.000
_cell.angle_alpha   90.00
_cell.angle_beta   90.00
_cell.angle_gamma   90.00
#
_symmetry.space_group_name_H-M   'P 1'
#
loop_
_entity.id
_entity.type
_entity.pdbx_description
1 polymer ?
#
loop_
_entity_poly.entity_id
_entity_poly.type
_entity_poly.pdbx_seq_one_letter_code
_entity_poly.pdbx_strand_id
1 'polypeptide(L)'
;MIVTTGKDLFVDERGNYFIPIHVQNKEVQLANAFNVLAFESVLDQEYYDEHKNEKVGFTIANRLKARIELFKRNYIQQNIYPLEDLYKGGYEVAFVPVYEPSV
;
A
#
# COMPACT_ATOMS: atom_id res chain seq x y z
N MET A 1 17.43 7.68 -5.70
CA MET A 1 15.99 7.57 -5.38
C MET A 1 15.77 8.03 -3.95
N ILE A 2 14.85 8.98 -3.74
CA ILE A 2 14.38 9.41 -2.42
C ILE A 2 13.05 8.68 -2.19
N VAL A 3 12.94 7.93 -1.09
CA VAL A 3 11.75 7.17 -0.73
C VAL A 3 10.94 7.97 0.27
N THR A 4 9.66 8.19 0.00
CA THR A 4 8.78 9.00 0.84
C THR A 4 7.63 8.18 1.39
N THR A 5 7.49 8.13 2.72
CA THR A 5 6.41 7.43 3.42
C THR A 5 5.03 7.86 2.95
N GLY A 6 4.12 6.91 2.74
CA GLY A 6 2.71 7.15 2.38
C GLY A 6 2.47 7.78 0.98
N LYS A 7 3.53 8.20 0.28
CA LYS A 7 3.46 8.77 -1.07
C LYS A 7 3.83 7.76 -2.14
N ASP A 8 4.92 7.03 -1.98
CA ASP A 8 5.41 6.13 -3.03
C ASP A 8 4.72 4.75 -2.95
N LEU A 9 4.62 4.07 -4.10
CA LEU A 9 4.15 2.68 -4.20
C LEU A 9 5.26 1.82 -4.80
N PHE A 10 5.54 0.68 -4.20
CA PHE A 10 6.50 -0.30 -4.72
C PHE A 10 5.77 -1.54 -5.20
N VAL A 11 6.20 -2.13 -6.31
CA VAL A 11 5.58 -3.33 -6.89
C VAL A 11 6.63 -4.44 -7.09
N ASP A 12 6.33 -5.66 -6.63
CA ASP A 12 7.18 -6.82 -6.89
C ASP A 12 6.91 -7.46 -8.26
N GLU A 13 7.70 -8.47 -8.66
CA GLU A 13 7.49 -9.14 -9.95
C GLU A 13 6.17 -9.94 -10.06
N ARG A 14 5.46 -10.12 -8.93
CA ARG A 14 4.19 -10.85 -8.85
C ARG A 14 2.98 -9.90 -8.85
N GLY A 15 3.21 -8.59 -8.90
CA GLY A 15 2.15 -7.58 -8.89
C GLY A 15 1.61 -7.26 -7.49
N ASN A 16 2.31 -7.63 -6.42
CA ASN A 16 1.98 -7.17 -5.08
C ASN A 16 2.48 -5.74 -4.89
N TYR A 17 1.62 -4.91 -4.33
CA TYR A 17 1.92 -3.50 -4.07
C TYR A 17 2.23 -3.27 -2.60
N PHE A 18 3.20 -2.39 -2.33
CA PHE A 18 3.70 -2.07 -1.01
C PHE A 18 3.81 -0.57 -0.80
N ILE A 19 3.53 -0.13 0.44
CA ILE A 19 3.62 1.27 0.86
C ILE A 19 4.76 1.37 1.88
N PRO A 20 5.67 2.35 1.74
CA PRO A 20 6.65 2.66 2.77
C PRO A 20 5.96 3.28 3.98
N ILE A 21 6.06 2.63 5.13
CA ILE A 21 5.49 3.10 6.39
C ILE A 21 6.55 3.68 7.33
N HIS A 22 7.82 3.33 7.13
CA HIS A 22 8.96 3.91 7.86
C HIS A 22 10.17 4.00 6.94
N VAL A 23 10.91 5.12 7.01
CA VAL A 23 12.14 5.35 6.23
C VAL A 23 13.16 6.06 7.12
N GLN A 24 14.29 5.42 7.40
CA GLN A 24 15.36 5.99 8.20
C GLN A 24 16.72 5.42 7.78
N ASN A 25 17.74 6.26 7.54
CA ASN A 25 19.12 5.81 7.31
C ASN A 25 19.28 4.64 6.32
N LYS A 26 18.61 4.68 5.16
CA LYS A 26 18.59 3.60 4.15
C LYS A 26 17.85 2.32 4.57
N GLU A 27 17.22 2.29 5.73
CA GLU A 27 16.26 1.27 6.09
C GLU A 27 14.86 1.71 5.66
N VAL A 28 14.11 0.80 5.04
CA VAL A 28 12.72 1.02 4.62
C VAL A 28 11.87 -0.14 5.12
N GLN A 29 10.81 0.20 5.84
CA GLN A 29 9.77 -0.76 6.19
C GLN A 29 8.59 -0.61 5.24
N LEU A 30 8.23 -1.73 4.61
CA LEU A 30 7.16 -1.83 3.63
C LEU A 30 5.99 -2.63 4.18
N ALA A 31 4.78 -2.08 4.08
CA ALA A 31 3.54 -2.81 4.35
C ALA A 31 2.81 -3.13 3.05
N ASN A 32 2.10 -4.26 3.00
CA ASN A 32 1.27 -4.59 1.84
C ASN A 32 0.14 -3.55 1.68
N ALA A 33 0.04 -2.95 0.50
CA ALA A 33 -0.88 -1.85 0.23
C ALA A 33 -2.36 -2.23 0.39
N PHE A 34 -2.72 -3.48 0.04
CA PHE A 34 -4.07 -3.99 0.23
C PHE A 34 -4.40 -4.05 1.73
N ASN A 35 -3.48 -4.57 2.55
CA ASN A 35 -3.68 -4.65 3.99
C ASN A 35 -3.81 -3.25 4.61
N VAL A 36 -2.92 -2.31 4.25
CA VAL A 36 -3.00 -0.92 4.75
C VAL A 36 -4.38 -0.32 4.48
N LEU A 37 -4.87 -0.41 3.24
CA LEU A 37 -6.19 0.13 2.88
C LEU A 37 -7.35 -0.59 3.58
N ALA A 38 -7.22 -1.90 3.82
CA ALA A 38 -8.22 -2.65 4.56
C ALA A 38 -8.34 -2.16 6.02
N PHE A 39 -7.21 -1.93 6.69
CA PHE A 39 -7.16 -1.52 8.09
C PHE A 39 -7.36 0.00 8.30
N GLU A 40 -7.23 0.83 7.26
CA GLU A 40 -7.64 2.25 7.30
C GLU A 40 -9.17 2.43 7.27
N SER A 41 -9.92 1.39 6.90
CA SER A 41 -11.36 1.48 6.71
C SER A 41 -12.13 1.14 7.98
N VAL A 42 -12.95 2.08 8.47
CA VAL A 42 -13.96 1.78 9.50
C VAL A 42 -15.18 1.18 8.82
N LEU A 43 -15.58 -0.02 9.26
CA LEU A 43 -16.78 -0.68 8.77
C LEU A 43 -17.95 -0.28 9.67
N ASP A 44 -18.84 0.56 9.16
CA ASP A 44 -20.09 0.92 9.82
C ASP A 44 -21.28 0.11 9.26
N GLN A 45 -22.45 0.34 9.84
CA GLN A 45 -23.67 -0.36 9.45
C GLN A 45 -24.09 -0.01 8.01
N GLU A 46 -23.85 1.22 7.56
CA GLU A 46 -24.15 1.67 6.20
C GLU A 46 -23.30 0.92 5.18
N TYR A 47 -21.99 0.86 5.39
CA TYR A 47 -21.07 0.08 4.58
C TYR A 47 -21.45 -1.40 4.54
N TYR A 48 -21.84 -1.97 5.70
CA TYR A 48 -22.31 -3.35 5.74
C TYR A 48 -23.56 -3.54 4.87
N ASP A 49 -24.55 -2.68 4.99
CA ASP A 49 -25.80 -2.83 4.24
C ASP A 49 -25.62 -2.69 2.74
N GLU A 50 -24.70 -1.83 2.30
CA GLU A 50 -24.31 -1.67 0.89
C GLU A 50 -23.58 -2.91 0.34
N HIS A 51 -22.69 -3.52 1.13
CA HIS A 51 -21.75 -4.54 0.65
C HIS A 51 -21.95 -5.95 1.23
N LYS A 52 -23.02 -6.20 2.01
CA LYS A 52 -23.27 -7.49 2.71
C LYS A 52 -23.30 -8.75 1.84
N ASN A 53 -23.48 -8.61 0.52
CA ASN A 53 -23.47 -9.72 -0.43
C ASN A 53 -22.21 -9.77 -1.32
N GLU A 54 -21.23 -8.91 -1.04
CA GLU A 54 -19.97 -8.86 -1.77
C GLU A 54 -18.87 -9.65 -1.04
N LYS A 55 -17.84 -10.04 -1.78
CA LYS A 55 -16.64 -10.60 -1.16
C LYS A 55 -15.92 -9.47 -0.41
N VAL A 56 -15.58 -9.70 0.86
CA VAL A 56 -14.92 -8.71 1.75
C VAL A 56 -13.74 -7.98 1.08
N GLY A 57 -12.91 -8.71 0.32
CA GLY A 57 -11.74 -8.11 -0.34
C GLY A 57 -12.02 -7.32 -1.61
N PHE A 58 -13.24 -7.35 -2.16
CA PHE A 58 -13.53 -6.74 -3.47
C PHE A 58 -13.48 -5.22 -3.42
N THR A 59 -14.10 -4.61 -2.41
CA THR A 59 -14.08 -3.16 -2.21
C THR A 59 -12.66 -2.64 -1.99
N ILE A 60 -11.86 -3.33 -1.17
CA ILE A 60 -10.46 -2.96 -0.92
C ILE A 60 -9.60 -3.10 -2.18
N ALA A 61 -9.78 -4.20 -2.94
CA ALA A 61 -9.10 -4.38 -4.21
C ALA A 61 -9.45 -3.29 -5.23
N ASN A 62 -10.73 -2.90 -5.31
CA ASN A 62 -11.19 -1.82 -6.18
C ASN A 62 -10.60 -0.46 -5.77
N ARG A 63 -10.52 -0.18 -4.46
CA ARG A 63 -9.87 1.04 -3.93
C ARG A 63 -8.39 1.08 -4.28
N LEU A 64 -7.67 -0.03 -4.09
CA LEU A 64 -6.25 -0.13 -4.46
C LEU A 64 -6.06 0.08 -5.97
N LYS A 65 -6.90 -0.57 -6.80
CA LYS A 65 -6.87 -0.41 -8.26
C LYS A 65 -7.11 1.04 -8.67
N ALA A 66 -8.11 1.70 -8.10
CA ALA A 66 -8.38 3.12 -8.36
C ALA A 66 -7.17 4.00 -7.97
N ARG A 67 -6.55 3.76 -6.80
CA ARG A 67 -5.34 4.46 -6.39
C ARG A 67 -4.20 4.26 -7.40
N ILE A 68 -3.91 3.03 -7.80
CA ILE A 68 -2.86 2.72 -8.81
C ILE A 68 -3.12 3.46 -10.13
N GLU A 69 -4.37 3.52 -10.59
CA GLU A 69 -4.71 4.23 -11.83
C GLU A 69 -4.50 5.75 -11.72
N LEU A 70 -4.69 6.34 -10.54
CA LEU A 70 -4.37 7.76 -10.30
C LEU A 70 -2.86 8.03 -10.41
N PHE A 71 -2.01 7.11 -9.91
CA PHE A 71 -0.56 7.21 -10.04
C PHE A 71 -0.14 7.13 -11.51
N LYS A 72 -0.62 6.11 -12.25
CA LYS A 72 -0.24 5.90 -13.66
C LYS A 72 -0.57 7.08 -14.57
N ARG A 73 -1.66 7.79 -14.27
CA ARG A 73 -2.12 8.94 -15.08
C ARG A 73 -1.43 10.26 -14.71
N ASN A 74 -0.43 10.23 -13.81
CA ASN A 74 0.28 11.42 -13.29
C ASN A 74 -0.67 12.48 -12.70
N TYR A 75 -1.85 12.07 -12.20
CA TYR A 75 -2.77 13.01 -11.53
C TYR A 75 -2.28 13.42 -10.14
N ILE A 76 -1.28 12.72 -9.60
CA ILE A 76 -0.63 12.97 -8.32
C ILE A 76 0.90 12.89 -8.51
N GLN A 77 1.66 13.73 -7.80
CA GLN A 77 3.13 13.65 -7.73
C GLN A 77 3.56 12.46 -6.86
N GLN A 78 3.21 11.25 -7.30
CA GLN A 78 3.53 9.99 -6.64
C GLN A 78 3.86 8.97 -7.72
N ASN A 79 4.93 8.20 -7.53
CA ASN A 79 5.43 7.25 -8.52
C ASN A 79 5.23 5.80 -8.04
N ILE A 80 5.07 4.90 -9.01
CA ILE A 80 5.14 3.46 -8.78
C ILE A 80 6.53 2.99 -9.21
N TYR A 81 7.27 2.40 -8.30
CA TYR A 81 8.62 1.88 -8.55
C TYR A 81 8.64 0.36 -8.48
N PRO A 82 9.42 -0.32 -9.32
CA PRO A 82 9.81 -1.70 -9.06
C PRO A 82 10.44 -1.81 -7.66
N LEU A 83 10.04 -2.83 -6.89
CA LEU A 83 10.63 -3.11 -5.59
C LEU A 83 12.16 -3.29 -5.69
N GLU A 84 12.64 -3.84 -6.81
CA GLU A 84 14.06 -4.03 -7.10
C GLU A 84 14.88 -2.72 -7.03
N ASP A 85 14.25 -1.58 -7.33
CA ASP A 85 14.92 -0.28 -7.32
C ASP A 85 15.33 0.15 -5.91
N LEU A 86 14.65 -0.34 -4.86
CA LEU A 86 15.07 -0.14 -3.47
C LEU A 86 16.39 -0.85 -3.20
N TYR A 87 16.51 -2.13 -3.57
CA TYR A 87 17.74 -2.89 -3.38
C TYR A 87 18.90 -2.29 -4.17
N LYS A 88 18.68 -1.90 -5.44
CA LYS A 88 19.67 -1.19 -6.26
C LYS A 88 20.08 0.16 -5.66
N GLY A 89 19.15 0.81 -4.96
CA GLY A 89 19.39 2.06 -4.24
C GLY A 89 20.19 1.90 -2.94
N GLY A 90 20.57 0.68 -2.57
CA GLY A 90 21.28 0.36 -1.33
C GLY A 90 20.40 0.47 -0.10
N TYR A 91 19.09 0.24 -0.23
CA TYR A 91 18.18 0.21 0.91
C TYR A 91 18.12 -1.20 1.52
N GLU A 92 18.12 -1.25 2.85
CA GLU A 92 17.71 -2.45 3.59
C GLU A 92 16.19 -2.45 3.73
N VAL A 93 15.54 -3.52 3.27
CA VAL A 93 14.08 -3.58 3.19
C VAL A 93 13.55 -4.62 4.17
N ALA A 94 12.63 -4.20 5.02
CA ALA A 94 11.87 -5.08 5.90
C ALA A 94 10.38 -5.05 5.53
N PHE A 95 9.76 -6.22 5.45
CA PHE A 95 8.31 -6.31 5.28
C PHE A 95 7.64 -6.40 6.63
N VAL A 96 6.76 -5.46 6.89
CA VAL A 96 6.04 -5.36 8.15
C VAL A 96 4.56 -5.69 7.93
N PRO A 97 4.01 -6.62 8.71
CA PRO A 97 2.57 -6.83 8.73
C PRO A 97 1.86 -5.59 9.29
N VAL A 98 0.66 -5.32 8.80
CA VAL A 98 -0.23 -4.34 9.41
C VAL A 98 -0.95 -5.06 10.54
N TYR A 99 -0.42 -4.96 11.75
CA TYR A 99 -1.15 -5.33 12.97
C TYR A 99 -1.58 -4.05 13.66
N GLU A 100 -2.80 -4.02 14.20
CA GLU A 100 -3.06 -3.08 15.30
C GLU A 100 -2.12 -3.45 16.45
N PRO A 101 -1.47 -2.48 17.11
CA PRO A 101 -0.88 -2.76 18.41
C PRO A 101 -2.01 -3.27 19.30
N SER A 102 -1.92 -4.53 19.72
CA SER A 102 -2.87 -5.12 20.65
C SER A 102 -2.88 -4.25 21.92
N VAL A 103 -4.01 -3.57 22.17
CA VAL A 103 -4.23 -2.77 23.37
C VAL A 103 -4.31 -3.69 24.58
#